data_AF-A0A172W5I0-F1
#
_entry.id   AF-A0A172W5I0-F1
#
_cell.length_a   1.000
_cell.length_b   1.000
_cell.length_c   1.000
_cell.angle_alpha   90.00
_cell.angle_beta   90.00
_cell.angle_gamma   90.00
#
_symmetry.space_group_name_H-M   'P 1'
#
loop_
_entity.id
_entity.type
_entity.pdbx_description
1 polymer ?
#
loop_
_entity_poly.entity_id
_entity_poly.type
_entity_poly.pdbx_seq_one_letter_code
_entity_poly.pdbx_strand_id
1 'polypeptide(L)'
;RLFKYLGGFNGKQLPVPMMNIVNGGSHSDAPIAFQEFMILPVGATTFKESLRWGTEIFHNLKSILSKRGLETAVGDEGGFAPKFEGTENAV
;
A
#
# COMPACT_ATOMS: atom_id res chain seq x y z
N ARG A 1 19.63 -20.86 -2.77
CA ARG A 1 18.63 -19.76 -2.60
C ARG A 1 18.67 -19.33 -1.14
N LEU A 2 18.84 -18.04 -0.85
CA LEU A 2 19.07 -17.50 0.49
C LEU A 2 18.04 -17.97 1.54
N PHE A 3 16.74 -17.91 1.21
CA PHE A 3 15.68 -18.31 2.15
C PHE A 3 15.74 -19.78 2.60
N LYS A 4 16.24 -20.70 1.74
CA LYS A 4 16.43 -22.10 2.12
C LYS A 4 17.60 -22.30 3.09
N TYR A 5 18.63 -21.47 2.96
CA TYR A 5 19.78 -21.48 3.87
C TYR A 5 19.39 -20.93 5.25
N LEU A 6 18.64 -19.83 5.29
CA LEU A 6 18.21 -19.19 6.54
C LEU A 6 17.08 -19.97 7.26
N GLY A 7 16.09 -20.46 6.52
CA GLY A 7 14.85 -21.05 7.08
C GLY A 7 14.79 -22.59 7.03
N GLY A 8 15.85 -23.25 6.59
CA GLY A 8 15.88 -24.71 6.43
C GLY A 8 14.89 -25.25 5.38
N PHE A 9 14.62 -26.56 5.44
CA PHE A 9 13.83 -27.26 4.42
C PHE A 9 12.34 -26.87 4.38
N ASN A 10 11.80 -26.35 5.48
CA ASN A 10 10.36 -26.08 5.63
C ASN A 10 9.98 -24.62 5.34
N GLY A 11 10.93 -23.76 4.95
CA GLY A 11 10.68 -22.38 4.52
C GLY A 11 9.92 -22.33 3.19
N LYS A 12 8.59 -22.41 3.26
CA LYS A 12 7.70 -22.56 2.08
C LYS A 12 6.46 -21.65 2.07
N GLN A 13 6.21 -20.92 3.16
CA GLN A 13 5.08 -20.00 3.26
C GLN A 13 5.46 -18.63 2.68
N LEU A 14 4.61 -18.09 1.81
CA LEU A 14 4.72 -16.69 1.36
C LEU A 14 3.87 -15.80 2.28
N PRO A 15 4.33 -14.58 2.62
CA PRO A 15 3.60 -13.68 3.49
C PRO A 15 2.44 -13.01 2.77
N VAL A 16 1.39 -12.65 3.50
CA VAL A 16 0.41 -11.66 3.01
C VAL A 16 1.10 -10.29 3.03
N PRO A 17 1.15 -9.57 1.91
CA PRO A 17 1.81 -8.27 1.87
C PRO A 17 0.93 -7.20 2.53
N MET A 18 1.53 -6.38 3.38
CA MET A 18 0.95 -5.11 3.83
C MET A 18 1.49 -4.03 2.90
N MET A 19 0.65 -3.49 2.02
CA MET A 19 1.09 -2.60 0.95
C MET A 19 0.70 -1.17 1.29
N ASN A 20 1.70 -0.31 1.52
CA ASN A 20 1.47 1.13 1.70
C ASN A 20 0.77 1.71 0.47
N ILE A 21 -0.25 2.55 0.70
CA ILE A 21 -1.02 3.18 -0.38
C ILE A 21 -1.32 4.67 -0.13
N VAL A 22 -1.45 5.10 1.14
CA VAL A 22 -1.62 6.51 1.51
C VAL A 22 -0.69 6.86 2.68
N ASN A 23 0.00 7.99 2.55
CA ASN A 23 0.88 8.56 3.55
C ASN A 23 0.22 9.77 4.24
N GLY A 24 0.41 9.84 5.56
CA GLY A 24 0.04 10.96 6.42
C GLY A 24 1.18 11.30 7.39
N GLY A 25 0.87 11.95 8.51
CA GLY A 25 1.84 12.28 9.54
C GLY A 25 3.03 13.08 9.00
N SER A 26 4.25 12.72 9.41
CA SER A 26 5.47 13.39 8.94
C SER A 26 5.79 13.17 7.46
N HIS A 27 5.08 12.27 6.77
CA HIS A 27 5.29 11.95 5.36
C HIS A 27 4.31 12.70 4.43
N SER A 28 3.49 13.62 4.96
CA SER A 28 2.50 14.38 4.19
C SER A 28 2.14 15.72 4.86
N ASP A 29 1.70 16.70 4.07
CA ASP A 29 1.13 17.97 4.58
C ASP A 29 -0.38 17.86 4.87
N ALA A 30 -1.00 16.70 4.64
CA ALA A 30 -2.42 16.48 4.92
C ALA A 30 -2.71 16.50 6.43
N PRO A 31 -3.90 16.95 6.87
CA PRO A 31 -4.33 16.94 8.27
C PRO A 31 -4.67 15.52 8.77
N ILE A 32 -3.74 14.58 8.62
CA ILE A 32 -3.86 13.18 9.01
C ILE A 32 -2.70 12.85 9.95
N ALA A 33 -3.01 12.41 11.18
CA ALA A 33 -1.99 12.08 12.17
C ALA A 33 -1.31 10.73 11.92
N PHE A 34 -2.03 9.76 11.35
CA PHE A 34 -1.46 8.45 11.04
C PHE A 34 -0.47 8.53 9.89
N GLN A 35 0.67 7.85 10.03
CA GLN A 35 1.78 7.94 9.09
C GLN A 35 1.53 7.16 7.80
N GLU A 36 0.92 5.98 7.90
CA GLU A 36 0.71 5.10 6.75
C GLU A 36 -0.64 4.38 6.84
N PHE A 37 -1.30 4.25 5.69
CA PHE A 37 -2.47 3.41 5.49
C PHE A 37 -2.12 2.34 4.46
N MET A 38 -2.37 1.09 4.84
CA MET A 38 -1.97 -0.07 4.06
C MET A 38 -3.18 -0.91 3.67
N ILE A 39 -3.10 -1.53 2.49
CA ILE A 39 -4.04 -2.57 2.07
C ILE A 39 -3.43 -3.95 2.27
N LEU A 40 -4.27 -4.91 2.67
CA LEU A 40 -3.91 -6.30 2.89
C LEU A 40 -4.83 -7.21 2.07
N PRO A 41 -4.35 -7.82 0.97
CA PRO A 41 -5.13 -8.73 0.14
C PRO A 41 -5.27 -10.13 0.79
N VAL A 42 -5.89 -10.20 1.97
CA VAL A 42 -6.02 -11.42 2.79
C VAL A 42 -6.82 -12.55 2.14
N GLY A 43 -7.65 -12.23 1.15
CA GLY A 43 -8.48 -13.19 0.42
C GLY A 43 -7.82 -13.83 -0.81
N ALA A 44 -6.61 -13.41 -1.18
CA ALA A 44 -5.93 -13.93 -2.36
C ALA A 44 -5.42 -15.37 -2.15
N THR A 45 -5.54 -16.22 -3.17
CA THR A 45 -5.17 -17.65 -3.07
C THR A 45 -3.68 -17.91 -3.23
N THR A 46 -2.96 -16.95 -3.82
CA THR A 46 -1.51 -17.03 -4.04
C THR A 46 -0.88 -15.65 -3.86
N PHE A 47 0.42 -15.59 -3.55
CA PHE A 47 1.15 -14.31 -3.50
C PHE A 47 1.14 -13.57 -4.85
N LYS A 48 1.15 -14.29 -5.97
CA LYS A 48 1.05 -13.67 -7.31
C LYS A 48 -0.28 -12.94 -7.47
N GLU A 49 -1.36 -13.56 -7.02
CA GLU A 49 -2.68 -12.95 -7.01
C GLU A 49 -2.78 -11.79 -6.02
N SER A 50 -2.19 -11.93 -4.83
CA SER A 50 -2.18 -10.87 -3.82
C SER A 50 -1.46 -9.62 -4.33
N LEU A 51 -0.33 -9.79 -5.03
CA LEU A 51 0.39 -8.71 -5.68
C LEU A 51 -0.45 -8.06 -6.79
N ARG A 52 -1.10 -8.88 -7.63
CA ARG A 52 -1.99 -8.38 -8.69
C ARG A 52 -3.13 -7.52 -8.12
N TRP A 53 -3.82 -7.98 -7.08
CA TRP A 53 -4.89 -7.22 -6.44
C TRP A 53 -4.39 -5.88 -5.90
N GLY A 54 -3.25 -5.88 -5.20
CA GLY A 54 -2.63 -4.65 -4.71
C GLY A 54 -2.30 -3.66 -5.82
N THR A 55 -1.71 -4.13 -6.93
CA THR A 55 -1.39 -3.29 -8.09
C THR A 55 -2.65 -2.73 -8.78
N GLU A 56 -3.69 -3.54 -8.95
CA GLU A 56 -4.98 -3.10 -9.51
C GLU A 56 -5.61 -2.02 -8.63
N ILE A 57 -5.60 -2.18 -7.29
CA ILE A 57 -6.10 -1.19 -6.34
C ILE A 57 -5.28 0.10 -6.43
N PHE A 58 -3.94 0.01 -6.46
CA PHE A 58 -3.05 1.17 -6.56
C PHE A 58 -3.33 2.04 -7.80
N HIS A 59 -3.47 1.42 -8.97
CA HIS A 59 -3.75 2.16 -10.21
C HIS A 59 -5.17 2.74 -10.25
N ASN A 60 -6.15 2.04 -9.67
CA ASN A 60 -7.50 2.59 -9.54
C ASN A 60 -7.53 3.80 -8.59
N LEU A 61 -6.83 3.71 -7.45
CA LEU A 61 -6.73 4.84 -6.53
C LEU A 61 -6.06 6.05 -7.19
N LYS A 62 -4.98 5.84 -7.95
CA LYS A 62 -4.35 6.93 -8.73
C LYS A 62 -5.34 7.64 -9.64
N SER A 63 -6.21 6.89 -10.32
CA SER A 63 -7.26 7.46 -11.18
C SER A 63 -8.29 8.25 -10.37
N ILE A 64 -8.72 7.74 -9.21
CA ILE A 64 -9.66 8.42 -8.32
C ILE A 64 -9.06 9.74 -7.81
N LEU A 65 -7.82 9.73 -7.34
CA LEU A 65 -7.12 10.93 -6.88
C LEU A 65 -7.00 11.98 -7.98
N SER A 66 -6.58 11.57 -9.18
CA SER A 66 -6.47 12.46 -10.34
C SER A 66 -7.83 13.07 -10.72
N LYS A 67 -8.92 12.28 -10.71
CA LYS A 67 -10.28 12.79 -10.97
C LYS A 67 -10.77 13.79 -9.91
N ARG A 68 -10.30 13.65 -8.67
CA ARG A 68 -10.56 14.59 -7.57
C ARG A 68 -9.65 15.83 -7.61
N GLY A 69 -8.71 15.92 -8.55
CA GLY A 69 -7.72 17.00 -8.62
C GLY A 69 -6.68 16.94 -7.49
N LEU A 70 -6.49 15.76 -6.87
CA LEU A 70 -5.51 15.54 -5.82
C LEU A 70 -4.18 15.09 -6.43
N GLU A 71 -3.09 15.40 -5.72
CA GLU A 71 -1.73 15.01 -6.12
C GLU A 71 -1.57 13.50 -6.21
N THR A 72 -0.85 13.04 -7.24
CA THR A 72 -0.56 11.62 -7.49
C THR A 72 0.94 11.31 -7.55
N ALA A 73 1.76 12.26 -7.11
CA ALA A 73 3.17 12.01 -6.80
C ALA A 73 3.28 11.00 -5.64
N VAL A 74 4.37 10.23 -5.65
CA VAL A 74 4.63 9.18 -4.66
C VAL A 74 5.70 9.64 -3.68
N GLY A 75 5.58 9.21 -2.42
CA GLY A 75 6.61 9.38 -1.39
C GLY A 75 7.72 8.34 -1.48
N ASP A 76 8.56 8.27 -0.44
CA ASP A 76 9.74 7.41 -0.39
C ASP A 76 9.39 5.91 -0.50
N GLU A 77 8.25 5.48 0.05
CA GLU A 77 7.77 4.09 0.02
C GLU A 77 6.84 3.79 -1.17
N GLY A 78 6.63 4.75 -2.07
CA GLY A 78 5.79 4.58 -3.26
C GLY A 78 4.28 4.79 -3.05
N GLY A 79 3.83 5.09 -1.82
CA GLY A 79 2.45 5.48 -1.50
C GLY A 79 2.13 6.93 -1.89
N PHE A 80 0.85 7.28 -2.01
CA PHE A 80 0.42 8.65 -2.33
C PHE A 80 0.32 9.52 -1.07
N ALA A 81 0.60 10.82 -1.19
CA ALA A 81 0.41 11.80 -0.12
C ALA A 81 -0.58 12.92 -0.52
N PRO A 82 -1.83 12.60 -0.90
CA PRO A 82 -2.79 13.61 -1.33
C PRO A 82 -3.28 14.42 -0.13
N LYS A 83 -3.66 15.68 -0.37
CA LYS A 83 -4.26 16.56 0.64
C LYS A 83 -5.73 16.20 0.89
N PHE A 84 -5.96 15.09 1.59
CA PHE A 84 -7.28 14.70 2.08
C PHE A 84 -7.78 15.66 3.17
N GLU A 85 -9.09 15.70 3.39
CA GLU A 85 -9.72 16.57 4.41
C GLU A 85 -9.49 16.06 5.85
N GLY A 86 -9.13 14.79 6.01
CA GLY A 86 -8.91 14.16 7.30
C GLY A 86 -8.80 12.64 7.18
N THR A 87 -8.68 11.96 8.31
CA THR A 87 -8.41 10.52 8.38
C THR A 87 -9.52 9.69 7.75
N GLU A 88 -10.80 10.03 7.97
CA GLU A 88 -11.93 9.28 7.38
C GLU A 88 -12.01 9.40 5.86
N ASN A 89 -11.50 10.48 5.27
CA ASN A 89 -11.45 10.64 3.81
C ASN A 89 -10.34 9.77 3.17
N ALA A 90 -9.37 9.33 3.98
CA ALA A 90 -8.26 8.48 3.55
C ALA A 90 -8.56 6.98 3.65
N VAL A 91 -9.63 6.58 4.35
CA VAL A 91 -10.06 5.19 4.58
C VAL A 91 -11.29 4.87 3.74
#